data_AF-A0A150THV0-F1
#
_entry.id   AF-A0A150THV0-F1
#
_cell.length_a   1.000
_cell.length_b   1.000
_cell.length_c   1.000
_cell.angle_alpha   90.00
_cell.angle_beta   90.00
_cell.angle_gamma   90.00
#
_symmetry.space_group_name_H-M   'P 1'
#
loop_
_entity.id
_entity.type
_entity.pdbx_description
1 polymer ?
#
loop_
_entity_poly.entity_id
_entity_poly.type
_entity_poly.pdbx_seq_one_letter_code
_entity_poly.pdbx_strand_id
1 'polypeptide(L)'
;MELRFDLWHLAFVSLVAGRAPPNFEVLSEVRLTIEPQRADLLLLRRVGAERKDDQALVLRALWARLGRVAIVEYKSPAESSFRPGDLVRLVTYGGLYETAHLDELPAPGDLTLVLVVASVTPTLREDLARKGWTLSPLGGGYARIDGPMYTTYLAITDEVTDAERDDYLRLFSRRPAQPGEAARWLKQWMRDTRMKQPDIEELPGYEEMFQKLVEAMPVEKRLAGLAPEQRLAGCRG
;
A
#
# COMPACT_ATOMS: atom_id res chain seq x y z
N MET A 1 -18.82 30.66 17.73
CA MET A 1 -18.83 29.35 18.42
C MET A 1 -19.93 28.54 17.74
N GLU A 2 -19.59 27.77 16.70
CA GLU A 2 -20.56 26.88 16.06
C GLU A 2 -20.92 25.79 17.07
N LEU A 3 -22.22 25.70 17.40
CA LEU A 3 -22.72 24.59 18.17
C LEU A 3 -22.55 23.33 17.34
N ARG A 4 -21.81 22.37 17.88
CA ARG A 4 -21.44 21.13 17.20
C ARG A 4 -22.63 20.20 16.92
N PHE A 5 -23.80 20.49 17.49
CA PHE A 5 -25.04 19.70 17.38
C PHE A 5 -26.29 20.57 17.45
N ASP A 6 -27.38 20.06 16.84
CA ASP A 6 -28.71 20.63 17.00
C ASP A 6 -29.48 19.97 18.17
N LEU A 7 -30.64 20.57 18.53
CA LEU A 7 -31.47 20.11 19.63
C LEU A 7 -32.04 18.70 19.39
N TRP A 8 -32.21 18.31 18.11
CA TRP A 8 -32.74 17.02 17.72
C TRP A 8 -31.75 15.89 18.01
N HIS A 9 -30.46 16.12 17.74
CA HIS A 9 -29.41 15.17 18.04
C HIS A 9 -29.35 14.83 19.54
N LEU A 10 -29.40 15.86 20.39
CA LEU A 10 -29.39 15.68 21.85
C LEU A 10 -30.64 14.95 22.35
N ALA A 11 -31.82 15.32 21.85
CA ALA A 11 -33.08 14.67 22.20
C ALA A 11 -33.08 13.18 21.81
N PHE A 12 -32.51 12.85 20.65
CA PHE A 12 -32.43 11.47 20.16
C PHE A 12 -31.49 10.61 21.00
N VAL A 13 -30.27 11.10 21.30
CA VAL A 13 -29.31 10.38 22.16
C VAL A 13 -29.93 10.11 23.54
N SER A 14 -30.60 11.10 24.12
CA SER A 14 -31.28 10.96 25.42
C SER A 14 -32.40 9.91 25.37
N LEU A 15 -33.21 9.90 24.31
CA LEU A 15 -34.26 8.91 24.12
C LEU A 15 -33.69 7.48 24.04
N VAL A 16 -32.65 7.26 23.24
CA VAL A 16 -32.03 5.94 23.08
C VAL A 16 -31.39 5.49 24.39
N ALA A 17 -30.62 6.35 25.05
CA ALA A 17 -29.99 6.02 26.32
C ALA A 17 -31.01 5.66 27.42
N GLY A 18 -32.15 6.37 27.47
CA GLY A 18 -33.19 6.13 28.46
C GLY A 18 -34.10 4.92 28.18
N ARG A 19 -34.03 4.35 26.98
CA ARG A 19 -34.92 3.25 26.53
C ARG A 19 -34.17 2.01 26.05
N ALA A 20 -32.85 2.04 26.02
CA ALA A 20 -32.04 0.89 25.59
C ALA A 20 -32.27 -0.31 26.51
N PRO A 21 -32.24 -1.55 25.97
CA PRO A 21 -32.25 -2.75 26.78
C PRO A 21 -31.05 -2.77 27.74
N PRO A 22 -31.18 -3.37 28.95
CA PRO A 22 -30.15 -3.33 29.98
C PRO A 22 -28.85 -4.04 29.61
N ASN A 23 -28.83 -4.82 28.52
CA ASN A 23 -27.64 -5.49 28.00
C ASN A 23 -26.88 -4.67 26.94
N PHE A 24 -27.22 -3.39 26.75
CA PHE A 24 -26.52 -2.47 25.85
C PHE A 24 -26.03 -1.23 26.61
N GLU A 25 -24.78 -0.85 26.35
CA GLU A 25 -24.22 0.44 26.75
C GLU A 25 -24.39 1.44 25.61
N VAL A 26 -24.91 2.63 25.91
CA VAL A 26 -25.15 3.69 24.91
C VAL A 26 -24.07 4.76 25.07
N LEU A 27 -23.15 4.82 24.11
CA LEU A 27 -22.08 5.83 24.05
C LEU A 27 -22.34 6.80 22.90
N SER A 28 -22.21 8.10 23.17
CA SER A 28 -22.32 9.16 22.16
C SER A 28 -20.96 9.81 21.91
N GLU A 29 -20.77 10.35 20.71
CA GLU A 29 -19.56 11.10 20.31
C GLU A 29 -18.23 10.34 20.51
N VAL A 30 -18.26 9.03 20.32
CA VAL A 30 -17.05 8.19 20.45
C VAL A 30 -16.05 8.55 19.35
N ARG A 31 -14.86 9.00 19.73
CA ARG A 31 -13.75 9.18 18.79
C ARG A 31 -13.30 7.82 18.30
N LEU A 32 -13.55 7.54 17.02
CA LEU A 32 -13.14 6.30 16.39
C LEU A 32 -11.65 6.31 15.97
N THR A 33 -11.02 7.49 15.91
CA THR A 33 -9.59 7.67 15.59
C THR A 33 -9.00 8.84 16.39
N ILE A 34 -7.72 8.75 16.74
CA ILE A 34 -6.97 9.81 17.46
C ILE A 34 -6.25 10.72 16.46
N GLU A 35 -5.68 10.15 15.40
CA GLU A 35 -5.01 10.88 14.32
C GLU A 35 -5.79 10.79 13.00
N PRO A 36 -5.67 11.80 12.10
CA PRO A 36 -6.23 11.70 10.76
C PRO A 36 -5.63 10.48 10.05
N GLN A 37 -6.48 9.68 9.43
CA GLN A 37 -6.02 8.57 8.60
C GLN A 37 -5.23 9.10 7.40
N ARG A 38 -4.12 8.44 7.08
CA ARG A 38 -3.22 8.81 5.97
C ARG A 38 -3.13 7.65 5.00
N ALA A 39 -3.33 7.94 3.72
CA ALA A 39 -2.99 7.02 2.65
C ALA A 39 -1.50 7.16 2.27
N ASP A 40 -0.91 6.09 1.75
CA ASP A 40 0.48 6.12 1.31
C ASP A 40 0.65 7.01 0.08
N LEU A 41 -0.26 6.91 -0.90
CA LEU A 41 -0.28 7.77 -2.09
C LEU A 41 -1.69 8.17 -2.49
N LEU A 42 -1.84 9.41 -2.93
CA LEU A 42 -2.99 9.92 -3.65
C LEU A 42 -2.56 10.29 -5.08
N LEU A 43 -3.07 9.58 -6.08
CA LEU A 43 -2.78 9.82 -7.49
C LEU A 43 -3.93 10.59 -8.12
N LEU A 44 -3.64 11.78 -8.64
CA LEU A 44 -4.63 12.66 -9.25
C LEU A 44 -4.35 12.79 -10.74
N ARG A 45 -5.34 12.43 -11.56
CA ARG A 45 -5.30 12.67 -13.00
C ARG A 45 -5.53 14.16 -13.25
N ARG A 46 -4.64 14.77 -14.03
CA ARG A 46 -4.75 16.20 -14.39
C ARG A 46 -5.95 16.42 -15.30
N VAL A 47 -6.88 17.27 -14.87
CA VAL A 47 -8.08 17.64 -15.64
C VAL A 47 -7.67 18.36 -16.92
N GLY A 48 -8.26 17.96 -18.06
CA GLY A 48 -7.99 18.56 -19.37
C GLY A 48 -6.67 18.14 -20.03
N ALA A 49 -5.85 17.32 -19.37
CA ALA A 49 -4.65 16.77 -19.98
C ALA A 49 -4.95 15.51 -20.81
N GLU A 50 -4.26 15.35 -21.94
CA GLU A 50 -4.29 14.12 -22.72
C GLU A 50 -3.72 12.94 -21.91
N ARG A 51 -4.36 11.76 -22.03
CA ARG A 51 -3.88 10.55 -21.36
C ARG A 51 -2.61 10.05 -22.05
N LYS A 52 -1.58 9.80 -21.24
CA LYS A 52 -0.26 9.27 -21.67
C LYS A 52 0.15 8.09 -20.79
N ASP A 53 -0.82 7.22 -20.50
CA ASP A 53 -0.67 6.12 -19.55
C ASP A 53 0.42 5.12 -20.01
N ASP A 54 0.64 5.03 -21.33
CA ASP A 54 1.66 4.22 -21.99
C ASP A 54 3.09 4.73 -21.78
N GLN A 55 3.27 5.96 -21.29
CA GLN A 55 4.57 6.54 -20.99
C GLN A 55 5.07 6.22 -19.57
N ALA A 56 4.29 5.46 -18.79
CA ALA A 56 4.70 5.02 -17.48
C ALA A 56 5.92 4.09 -17.55
N LEU A 57 6.85 4.27 -16.61
CA LEU A 57 8.07 3.45 -16.53
C LEU A 57 7.94 2.31 -15.51
N VAL A 58 7.11 2.49 -14.49
CA VAL A 58 6.79 1.52 -13.44
C VAL A 58 5.28 1.31 -13.36
N LEU A 59 4.86 0.10 -12.96
CA LEU A 59 3.45 -0.29 -12.86
C LEU A 59 2.69 -0.01 -14.18
N ARG A 60 3.32 -0.32 -15.31
CA ARG A 60 2.94 0.19 -16.64
C ARG A 60 1.49 -0.14 -17.00
N ALA A 61 1.07 -1.37 -16.70
CA ALA A 61 -0.30 -1.80 -16.99
C ALA A 61 -1.35 -1.25 -15.99
N LEU A 62 -0.95 -0.65 -14.87
CA LEU A 62 -1.87 -0.09 -13.88
C LEU A 62 -2.48 1.24 -14.34
N TRP A 63 -1.68 2.14 -14.92
CA TRP A 63 -2.06 3.54 -15.18
C TRP A 63 -3.31 3.69 -16.06
N ALA A 64 -3.46 2.83 -17.06
CA ALA A 64 -4.63 2.81 -17.94
C ALA A 64 -5.93 2.47 -17.18
N ARG A 65 -5.83 1.75 -16.06
CA ARG A 65 -6.95 1.25 -15.27
C ARG A 65 -7.40 2.23 -14.18
N LEU A 66 -6.57 3.20 -13.84
CA LEU A 66 -6.88 4.18 -12.79
C LEU A 66 -7.92 5.19 -13.27
N GLY A 67 -8.89 5.47 -12.39
CA GLY A 67 -9.87 6.54 -12.53
C GLY A 67 -9.24 7.95 -12.50
N ARG A 68 -10.07 8.93 -12.12
CA ARG A 68 -9.62 10.32 -11.93
C ARG A 68 -8.74 10.47 -10.70
N VAL A 69 -9.08 9.74 -9.64
CA VAL A 69 -8.38 9.68 -8.36
C VAL A 69 -8.08 8.22 -8.06
N ALA A 70 -6.85 7.93 -7.61
CA ALA A 70 -6.53 6.63 -7.04
C ALA A 70 -5.86 6.77 -5.67
N ILE A 71 -6.37 6.02 -4.70
CA ILE A 71 -5.75 5.88 -3.38
C ILE A 71 -4.93 4.59 -3.40
N VAL A 72 -3.64 4.68 -3.12
CA VAL A 72 -2.73 3.54 -3.11
C VAL A 72 -2.27 3.28 -1.69
N GLU A 73 -2.37 2.02 -1.27
CA GLU A 73 -1.75 1.49 -0.06
C GLU A 73 -0.64 0.52 -0.49
N TYR A 74 0.57 0.71 0.04
CA TYR A 74 1.72 -0.14 -0.18
C TYR A 74 2.02 -0.98 1.06
N LYS A 75 2.38 -2.24 0.83
CA LYS A 75 2.89 -3.15 1.85
C LYS A 75 4.27 -3.63 1.45
N SER A 76 5.22 -3.43 2.36
CA SER A 76 6.61 -3.86 2.17
C SER A 76 6.69 -5.37 1.88
N PRO A 77 7.79 -5.86 1.28
CA PRO A 77 7.91 -7.27 0.94
C PRO A 77 7.97 -8.24 2.13
N ALA A 78 8.17 -7.74 3.35
CA ALA A 78 8.08 -8.51 4.58
C ALA A 78 6.72 -9.23 4.70
N GLU A 79 6.73 -10.51 5.06
CA GLU A 79 5.50 -11.33 5.11
C GLU A 79 4.45 -10.79 6.09
N SER A 80 4.88 -10.13 7.17
CA SER A 80 4.02 -9.54 8.20
C SER A 80 3.53 -8.13 7.89
N SER A 81 3.80 -7.60 6.69
CA SER A 81 3.47 -6.22 6.34
C SER A 81 1.97 -6.02 6.17
N PHE A 82 1.29 -6.94 5.49
CA PHE A 82 -0.16 -6.96 5.36
C PHE A 82 -0.80 -7.53 6.63
N ARG A 83 -1.74 -6.78 7.21
CA ARG A 83 -2.43 -7.15 8.45
C ARG A 83 -3.94 -7.29 8.24
N PRO A 84 -4.62 -8.14 9.04
CA PRO A 84 -6.08 -8.19 9.03
C PRO A 84 -6.69 -6.80 9.19
N GLY A 85 -7.63 -6.45 8.31
CA GLY A 85 -8.28 -5.14 8.33
C GLY A 85 -7.64 -4.07 7.44
N ASP A 86 -6.44 -4.30 6.87
CA ASP A 86 -5.81 -3.37 5.93
C ASP A 86 -6.71 -3.10 4.71
N LEU A 87 -7.40 -4.12 4.19
CA LEU A 87 -8.37 -3.97 3.11
C LEU A 87 -9.57 -3.11 3.50
N VAL A 88 -10.08 -3.26 4.71
CA VAL A 88 -11.18 -2.44 5.22
C VAL A 88 -10.72 -1.01 5.36
N ARG A 89 -9.52 -0.80 5.91
CA ARG A 89 -8.92 0.52 6.03
C ARG A 89 -8.79 1.22 4.68
N LEU A 90 -8.30 0.52 3.65
CA LEU A 90 -8.21 1.06 2.29
C LEU A 90 -9.59 1.47 1.74
N VAL A 91 -10.62 0.66 1.94
CA VAL A 91 -12.00 1.02 1.55
C VAL A 91 -12.53 2.22 2.34
N THR A 92 -12.23 2.29 3.64
CA THR A 92 -12.58 3.44 4.48
C THR A 92 -11.89 4.71 4.01
N TYR A 93 -10.64 4.66 3.55
CA TYR A 93 -9.97 5.81 2.93
C TYR A 93 -10.75 6.30 1.71
N GLY A 94 -11.26 5.38 0.89
CA GLY A 94 -12.14 5.71 -0.22
C GLY A 94 -13.40 6.45 0.22
N GLY A 95 -14.11 5.92 1.24
CA GLY A 95 -15.30 6.57 1.83
C GLY A 95 -15.02 7.97 2.38
N LEU A 96 -13.94 8.13 3.14
CA LEU A 96 -13.56 9.43 3.70
C LEU A 96 -13.19 10.43 2.60
N TYR A 97 -12.49 9.97 1.56
CA TYR A 97 -12.14 10.83 0.44
C TYR A 97 -13.38 11.24 -0.36
N GLU A 98 -14.25 10.28 -0.71
CA GLU A 98 -15.48 10.52 -1.47
C GLU A 98 -16.38 11.53 -0.76
N THR A 99 -16.66 11.32 0.53
CA THR A 99 -17.52 12.23 1.30
C THR A 99 -16.96 13.66 1.40
N ALA A 100 -15.65 13.83 1.38
CA ALA A 100 -15.00 15.14 1.38
C ALA A 100 -14.94 15.81 -0.01
N HIS A 101 -15.11 15.05 -1.10
CA HIS A 101 -14.88 15.52 -2.48
C HIS A 101 -16.01 15.09 -3.45
N LEU A 102 -17.25 15.02 -2.97
CA LEU A 102 -18.40 14.54 -3.75
C LEU A 102 -18.54 15.23 -5.11
N ASP A 103 -18.37 16.55 -5.15
CA ASP A 103 -18.50 17.35 -6.38
C ASP A 103 -17.39 17.06 -7.40
N GLU A 104 -16.27 16.47 -6.98
CA GLU A 104 -15.12 16.16 -7.85
C GLU A 104 -15.17 14.74 -8.42
N LEU A 105 -16.06 13.88 -7.89
CA LEU A 105 -16.21 12.46 -8.23
C LEU A 105 -17.63 12.15 -8.77
N PRO A 106 -18.01 12.70 -9.94
CA PRO A 106 -19.36 12.55 -10.48
C PRO A 106 -19.71 11.11 -10.89
N ALA A 107 -18.72 10.24 -11.15
CA ALA A 107 -18.95 8.86 -11.55
C ALA A 107 -18.35 7.84 -10.56
N PRO A 108 -19.00 6.67 -10.34
CA PRO A 108 -18.48 5.62 -9.46
C PRO A 108 -17.08 5.09 -9.83
N GLY A 109 -16.67 5.25 -11.09
CA GLY A 109 -15.34 4.87 -11.58
C GLY A 109 -14.26 5.94 -11.40
N ASP A 110 -14.61 7.14 -10.92
CA ASP A 110 -13.65 8.23 -10.75
C ASP A 110 -12.70 7.98 -9.59
N LEU A 111 -13.14 7.27 -8.56
CA LEU A 111 -12.31 6.86 -7.43
C LEU A 111 -11.93 5.37 -7.53
N THR A 112 -10.63 5.12 -7.59
CA THR A 112 -10.04 3.78 -7.62
C THR A 112 -9.21 3.52 -6.37
N LEU A 113 -9.22 2.29 -5.87
CA LEU A 113 -8.35 1.87 -4.78
C LEU A 113 -7.29 0.91 -5.30
N VAL A 114 -6.07 0.99 -4.80
CA VAL A 114 -4.98 0.10 -5.21
C VAL A 114 -4.26 -0.42 -3.97
N LEU A 115 -4.21 -1.74 -3.82
CA LEU A 115 -3.33 -2.40 -2.88
C LEU A 115 -2.08 -2.89 -3.63
N VAL A 116 -0.89 -2.51 -3.16
CA VAL A 116 0.39 -2.98 -3.68
C VAL A 116 1.05 -3.87 -2.63
N VAL A 117 1.29 -5.13 -2.98
CA VAL A 117 1.91 -6.14 -2.10
C VAL A 117 2.98 -6.89 -2.88
N ALA A 118 3.93 -7.51 -2.19
CA ALA A 118 4.87 -8.40 -2.86
C ALA A 118 4.23 -9.72 -3.31
N SER A 119 3.27 -10.24 -2.54
CA SER A 119 2.63 -11.53 -2.81
C SER A 119 1.23 -11.61 -2.22
N VAL A 120 0.44 -12.57 -2.70
CA VAL A 120 -0.86 -12.90 -2.11
C VAL A 120 -0.67 -13.88 -0.95
N THR A 121 -0.47 -13.34 0.25
CA THR A 121 -0.24 -14.10 1.49
C THR A 121 -1.50 -14.83 1.97
N PRO A 122 -1.36 -15.87 2.83
CA PRO A 122 -2.51 -16.51 3.49
C PRO A 122 -3.40 -15.50 4.22
N THR A 123 -2.81 -14.54 4.94
CA THR A 123 -3.54 -13.48 5.64
C THR A 123 -4.39 -12.63 4.70
N LEU A 124 -3.87 -12.26 3.52
CA LEU A 124 -4.66 -11.55 2.50
C LEU A 124 -5.81 -12.41 1.97
N ARG A 125 -5.57 -13.70 1.70
CA ARG A 125 -6.62 -14.62 1.23
C ARG A 125 -7.73 -14.78 2.26
N GLU A 126 -7.38 -14.95 3.53
CA GLU A 126 -8.34 -15.04 4.63
C GLU A 126 -9.13 -13.75 4.79
N ASP A 127 -8.48 -12.58 4.67
CA ASP A 127 -9.17 -11.30 4.81
C ASP A 127 -10.15 -11.03 3.65
N LEU A 128 -9.80 -11.44 2.42
CA LEU A 128 -10.71 -11.45 1.27
C LEU A 128 -11.90 -12.40 1.51
N ALA A 129 -11.62 -13.64 1.92
CA ALA A 129 -12.64 -14.67 2.14
C ALA A 129 -13.64 -14.27 3.22
N ARG A 130 -13.18 -13.69 4.34
CA ARG A 130 -14.05 -13.18 5.42
C ARG A 130 -15.03 -12.10 4.94
N LYS A 131 -14.69 -11.35 3.88
CA LYS A 131 -15.53 -10.29 3.31
C LYS A 131 -16.37 -10.78 2.12
N GLY A 132 -16.22 -12.04 1.72
CA GLY A 132 -16.83 -12.56 0.50
C GLY A 132 -16.25 -11.93 -0.78
N TRP A 133 -15.03 -11.39 -0.72
CA TRP A 133 -14.37 -10.76 -1.87
C TRP A 133 -13.52 -11.78 -2.63
N THR A 134 -13.37 -11.58 -3.93
CA THR A 134 -12.60 -12.47 -4.81
C THR A 134 -11.54 -11.71 -5.60
N LEU A 135 -10.58 -12.43 -6.17
CA LEU A 135 -9.56 -11.88 -7.06
C LEU A 135 -9.83 -12.34 -8.50
N SER A 136 -10.09 -11.39 -9.38
CA SER A 136 -10.14 -11.61 -10.82
C SER A 136 -8.79 -11.26 -11.46
N PRO A 137 -8.05 -12.23 -12.02
CA PRO A 137 -6.76 -11.95 -12.66
C PRO A 137 -6.90 -11.02 -13.86
N LEU A 138 -6.01 -10.04 -13.96
CA LEU A 138 -5.88 -9.11 -15.10
C LEU A 138 -4.61 -9.35 -15.92
N GLY A 139 -3.78 -10.33 -15.50
CA GLY A 139 -2.50 -10.67 -16.11
C GLY A 139 -1.36 -9.77 -15.65
N GLY A 140 -0.12 -10.25 -15.81
CA GLY A 140 1.11 -9.49 -15.55
C GLY A 140 1.29 -9.04 -14.09
N GLY A 141 0.80 -9.82 -13.11
CA GLY A 141 0.87 -9.47 -11.70
C GLY A 141 -0.22 -8.53 -11.20
N TYR A 142 -1.25 -8.28 -12.01
CA TYR A 142 -2.40 -7.48 -11.62
C TYR A 142 -3.65 -8.33 -11.44
N ALA A 143 -4.48 -7.95 -10.47
CA ALA A 143 -5.81 -8.48 -10.29
C ALA A 143 -6.80 -7.37 -9.92
N ARG A 144 -8.08 -7.59 -10.16
CA ARG A 144 -9.17 -6.80 -9.58
C ARG A 144 -9.67 -7.52 -8.32
N ILE A 145 -9.90 -6.78 -7.25
CA ILE A 145 -10.61 -7.27 -6.07
C ILE A 145 -12.10 -7.00 -6.32
N ASP A 146 -12.88 -8.06 -6.44
CA ASP A 146 -14.34 -7.98 -6.62
C ASP A 146 -15.06 -8.10 -5.27
N GLY A 147 -16.07 -7.24 -5.05
CA GLY A 147 -16.81 -7.16 -3.80
C GLY A 147 -16.81 -5.80 -3.08
N PRO A 148 -15.72 -5.03 -3.02
CA PRO A 148 -15.76 -3.70 -2.39
C PRO A 148 -16.60 -2.70 -3.20
N MET A 149 -17.05 -1.62 -2.55
CA MET A 149 -17.88 -0.57 -3.16
C MET A 149 -17.17 0.21 -4.28
N TYR A 150 -15.83 0.29 -4.23
CA TYR A 150 -15.00 0.98 -5.20
C TYR A 150 -14.28 0.01 -6.11
N THR A 151 -13.98 0.44 -7.33
CA THR A 151 -13.07 -0.29 -8.21
C THR A 151 -11.72 -0.43 -7.51
N THR A 152 -11.35 -1.67 -7.18
CA THR A 152 -10.18 -1.97 -6.36
C THR A 152 -9.24 -2.89 -7.12
N TYR A 153 -7.98 -2.49 -7.26
CA TYR A 153 -6.94 -3.27 -7.92
C TYR A 153 -5.90 -3.77 -6.91
N LEU A 154 -5.30 -4.91 -7.25
CA LEU A 154 -4.15 -5.49 -6.59
C LEU A 154 -2.98 -5.50 -7.58
N ALA A 155 -1.84 -4.98 -7.16
CA ALA A 155 -0.57 -5.12 -7.86
C ALA A 155 0.38 -5.99 -7.01
N ILE A 156 0.84 -7.10 -7.59
CA ILE A 156 1.69 -8.09 -6.96
C ILE A 156 3.12 -7.89 -7.48
N THR A 157 3.96 -7.18 -6.71
CA THR A 157 5.26 -6.70 -7.23
C THR A 157 6.21 -7.83 -7.64
N ASP A 158 6.11 -9.02 -7.04
CA ASP A 158 6.86 -10.22 -7.46
C ASP A 158 6.54 -10.66 -8.89
N GLU A 159 5.28 -10.50 -9.31
CA GLU A 159 4.80 -10.88 -10.63
C GLU A 159 4.92 -9.74 -11.63
N VAL A 160 4.63 -8.50 -11.20
CA VAL A 160 4.74 -7.30 -12.05
C VAL A 160 6.18 -7.07 -12.47
N THR A 161 7.16 -7.19 -11.57
CA THR A 161 8.57 -6.99 -11.92
C THR A 161 9.03 -7.96 -13.01
N ASP A 162 8.59 -9.21 -12.97
CA ASP A 162 8.97 -10.23 -13.95
C ASP A 162 8.23 -10.01 -15.28
N ALA A 163 6.95 -9.66 -15.22
CA ALA A 163 6.12 -9.42 -16.41
C ALA A 163 6.56 -8.15 -17.16
N GLU A 164 6.87 -7.07 -16.45
CA GLU A 164 7.25 -5.78 -17.03
C GLU A 164 8.77 -5.62 -17.20
N ARG A 165 9.56 -6.60 -16.71
CA ARG A 165 11.05 -6.57 -16.67
C ARG A 165 11.54 -5.28 -16.01
N ASP A 166 10.99 -4.99 -14.85
CA ASP A 166 11.20 -3.73 -14.14
C ASP A 166 12.13 -3.92 -12.94
N ASP A 167 13.37 -3.50 -13.09
CA ASP A 167 14.41 -3.58 -12.05
C ASP A 167 14.18 -2.59 -10.89
N TYR A 168 13.42 -1.51 -11.09
CA TYR A 168 13.07 -0.60 -10.00
C TYR A 168 12.02 -1.23 -9.10
N LEU A 169 10.95 -1.78 -9.68
CA LEU A 169 9.93 -2.51 -8.92
C LEU A 169 10.49 -3.78 -8.25
N ARG A 170 11.52 -4.38 -8.84
CA ARG A 170 12.24 -5.52 -8.25
C ARG A 170 12.75 -5.24 -6.84
N LEU A 171 13.19 -4.00 -6.56
CA LEU A 171 13.64 -3.59 -5.24
C LEU A 171 12.52 -3.64 -4.18
N PHE A 172 11.27 -3.46 -4.60
CA PHE A 172 10.07 -3.47 -3.76
C PHE A 172 9.30 -4.79 -3.84
N SER A 173 9.99 -5.87 -4.24
CA SER A 173 9.49 -7.23 -4.33
C SER A 173 10.31 -8.16 -3.45
N ARG A 174 9.95 -9.44 -3.34
CA ARG A 174 10.78 -10.48 -2.73
C ARG A 174 11.84 -11.03 -3.68
N ARG A 175 11.83 -10.61 -4.95
CA ARG A 175 12.83 -11.05 -5.93
C ARG A 175 14.21 -10.47 -5.57
N PRO A 176 15.31 -11.24 -5.73
CA PRO A 176 16.65 -10.72 -5.51
C PRO A 176 16.91 -9.49 -6.38
N ALA A 177 17.52 -8.47 -5.79
CA ALA A 177 17.92 -7.28 -6.52
C ALA A 177 19.00 -7.62 -7.57
N GLN A 178 19.01 -6.87 -8.68
CA GLN A 178 20.01 -7.05 -9.73
C GLN A 178 20.98 -5.87 -9.78
N PRO A 179 22.26 -6.10 -10.14
CA PRO A 179 23.18 -5.02 -10.44
C PRO A 179 22.66 -4.20 -11.61
N GLY A 180 22.62 -2.87 -11.49
CA GLY A 180 22.06 -2.05 -12.55
C GLY A 180 21.76 -0.62 -12.12
N GLU A 181 20.93 0.05 -12.92
CA GLU A 181 20.50 1.42 -12.65
C GLU A 181 19.66 1.54 -11.39
N ALA A 182 18.69 0.64 -11.20
CA ALA A 182 17.86 0.60 -10.00
C ALA A 182 18.69 0.43 -8.71
N ALA A 183 19.68 -0.46 -8.70
CA ALA A 183 20.59 -0.62 -7.56
C ALA A 183 21.43 0.63 -7.29
N ARG A 184 21.92 1.31 -8.34
CA ARG A 184 22.63 2.59 -8.20
C ARG A 184 21.71 3.68 -7.65
N TRP A 185 20.47 3.73 -8.13
CA TRP A 185 19.45 4.62 -7.62
C TRP A 185 19.18 4.37 -6.14
N LEU A 186 18.99 3.12 -5.72
CA LEU A 186 18.75 2.77 -4.32
C LEU A 186 19.93 3.19 -3.44
N LYS A 187 21.16 2.88 -3.87
CA LYS A 187 22.38 3.29 -3.16
C LYS A 187 22.44 4.80 -2.99
N GLN A 188 22.14 5.55 -4.05
CA GLN A 188 22.15 7.01 -4.04
C GLN A 188 21.08 7.55 -3.09
N TRP A 189 19.86 7.01 -3.18
CA TRP A 189 18.75 7.37 -2.30
C TRP A 189 19.07 7.10 -0.83
N MET A 190 19.60 5.92 -0.48
CA MET A 190 19.99 5.61 0.90
C MET A 190 21.04 6.58 1.43
N ARG A 191 22.05 6.92 0.62
CA ARG A 191 23.08 7.91 0.99
C ARG A 191 22.46 9.28 1.25
N ASP A 192 21.61 9.75 0.34
CA ASP A 192 21.03 11.09 0.42
C ASP A 192 20.02 11.21 1.56
N THR A 193 19.26 10.14 1.83
CA THR A 193 18.34 10.08 2.96
C THR A 193 19.09 10.04 4.28
N ARG A 194 20.18 9.28 4.41
CA ARG A 194 21.03 9.30 5.62
C ARG A 194 21.57 10.70 5.94
N MET A 195 21.91 11.49 4.92
CA MET A 195 22.36 12.87 5.11
C MET A 195 21.26 13.79 5.66
N LYS A 196 19.99 13.51 5.35
CA LYS A 196 18.83 14.29 5.81
C LYS A 196 18.23 13.76 7.11
N GLN A 197 18.39 12.47 7.35
CA GLN A 197 17.87 11.73 8.48
C GLN A 197 18.98 10.83 9.03
N PRO A 198 19.80 11.35 9.97
CA PRO A 198 20.98 10.65 10.49
C PRO A 198 20.67 9.27 11.07
N ASP A 199 19.47 9.10 11.64
CA ASP A 199 19.01 7.87 12.31
C ASP A 199 18.17 6.97 11.40
N ILE A 200 18.38 7.02 10.08
CA ILE A 200 17.67 6.18 9.10
C ILE A 200 17.81 4.66 9.40
N GLU A 201 18.90 4.28 10.06
CA GLU A 201 19.21 2.89 10.46
C GLU A 201 18.22 2.35 11.51
N GLU A 202 17.54 3.23 12.25
CA GLU A 202 16.53 2.86 13.26
C GLU A 202 15.13 2.74 12.66
N LEU A 203 14.93 3.13 11.39
CA LEU A 203 13.63 3.07 10.75
C LEU A 203 13.22 1.62 10.46
N PRO A 204 11.94 1.25 10.71
CA PRO A 204 11.41 -0.03 10.26
C PRO A 204 11.60 -0.20 8.75
N GLY A 205 12.12 -1.36 8.33
CA GLY A 205 12.40 -1.66 6.93
C GLY A 205 13.82 -1.32 6.45
N TYR A 206 14.65 -0.68 7.28
CA TYR A 206 16.02 -0.34 6.89
C TYR A 206 16.85 -1.58 6.55
N GLU A 207 16.80 -2.61 7.39
CA GLU A 207 17.59 -3.83 7.20
C GLU A 207 17.21 -4.55 5.91
N GLU A 208 15.91 -4.64 5.60
CA GLU A 208 15.41 -5.24 4.36
C GLU A 208 15.87 -4.45 3.13
N MET A 209 15.82 -3.12 3.19
CA MET A 209 16.31 -2.25 2.11
C MET A 209 17.84 -2.32 1.96
N PHE A 210 18.57 -2.43 3.06
CA PHE A 210 20.02 -2.63 3.05
C PHE A 210 20.38 -3.98 2.43
N GLN A 211 19.66 -5.04 2.80
CA GLN A 211 19.82 -6.37 2.22
C GLN A 211 19.58 -6.37 0.69
N LYS A 212 18.59 -5.64 0.19
CA LYS A 212 18.39 -5.43 -1.27
C LYS A 212 19.61 -4.81 -1.94
N LEU A 213 20.23 -3.83 -1.29
CA LEU A 213 21.44 -3.21 -1.82
C LEU A 213 22.60 -4.20 -1.86
N VAL A 214 22.77 -5.01 -0.81
CA VAL A 214 23.79 -6.07 -0.74
C VAL A 214 23.58 -7.10 -1.84
N GLU A 215 22.36 -7.59 -2.06
CA GLU A 215 22.03 -8.55 -3.11
C GLU A 215 22.44 -8.08 -4.52
N ALA A 216 22.29 -6.79 -4.81
CA ALA A 216 22.65 -6.20 -6.09
C ALA A 216 24.17 -6.02 -6.29
N MET A 217 25.00 -6.30 -5.29
CA MET A 217 26.45 -6.19 -5.41
C MET A 217 27.07 -7.41 -6.12
N PRO A 218 28.13 -7.21 -6.94
CA PRO A 218 28.93 -8.30 -7.48
C PRO A 218 29.41 -9.24 -6.37
N VAL A 219 29.42 -10.55 -6.63
CA VAL A 219 29.80 -11.59 -5.66
C VAL A 219 31.19 -11.32 -5.09
N GLU A 220 32.12 -10.89 -5.91
CA GLU A 220 33.50 -10.59 -5.51
C GLU A 220 33.54 -9.47 -4.47
N LYS A 221 32.67 -8.46 -4.59
CA LYS A 221 32.56 -7.36 -3.63
C LYS A 221 31.85 -7.78 -2.36
N ARG A 222 30.87 -8.69 -2.45
CA ARG A 222 30.19 -9.26 -1.27
C ARG A 222 31.13 -10.13 -0.43
N LEU A 223 32.04 -10.85 -1.08
CA LEU A 223 32.99 -11.76 -0.42
C LEU A 223 34.32 -11.09 -0.04
N ALA A 224 34.54 -9.84 -0.43
CA ALA A 224 35.75 -9.09 -0.10
C ALA A 224 35.85 -8.90 1.43
N GLY A 225 36.98 -9.30 2.01
CA GLY A 225 37.22 -9.24 3.46
C GLY A 225 36.76 -10.47 4.26
N LEU A 226 36.05 -11.43 3.65
CA LEU A 226 35.75 -12.71 4.28
C LEU A 226 36.93 -13.69 4.16
N ALA A 227 37.23 -14.41 5.23
CA ALA A 227 38.19 -15.51 5.24
C ALA A 227 37.66 -16.71 4.41
N PRO A 228 38.54 -17.56 3.83
CA PRO A 228 38.12 -18.69 3.00
C PRO A 228 37.09 -19.62 3.67
N GLU A 229 37.22 -19.84 4.98
CA GLU A 229 36.32 -20.68 5.78
C GLU A 229 34.91 -20.07 5.88
N GLN A 230 34.82 -18.74 6.01
CA GLN A 230 33.55 -18.00 6.04
C GLN A 230 32.86 -18.00 4.68
N ARG A 231 33.63 -17.98 3.58
CA ARG A 231 33.09 -18.11 2.21
C ARG A 231 32.50 -19.51 1.98
N LEU A 232 33.16 -20.55 2.48
CA LEU A 232 32.72 -21.94 2.32
C LEU A 232 31.51 -22.29 3.21
N ALA A 233 31.38 -21.69 4.38
CA ALA A 233 30.23 -21.87 5.27
C ALA A 233 28.91 -21.38 4.63
N GLY A 234 28.95 -20.30 3.85
CA GLY A 234 27.79 -19.75 3.14
C GLY A 234 27.37 -20.53 1.88
N CYS A 235 28.20 -21.45 1.38
CA CYS A 235 27.92 -22.25 0.18
C CYS A 235 27.31 -23.63 0.47
N ARG A 236 27.09 -23.97 1.75
CA ARG A 236 26.51 -25.28 2.17
C ARG A 236 25.01 -25.22 2.50
N GLY A 237 24.31 -24.17 2.07
CA GLY A 237 22.86 -24.00 2.21
C GLY A 237 22.11 -24.37 0.94
#